data_AF-A0AAN9ZAF9-F1
#
_entry.id   AF-A0AAN9ZAF9-F1
#
_cell.length_a   1.000
_cell.length_b   1.000
_cell.length_c   1.000
_cell.angle_alpha   90.00
_cell.angle_beta   90.00
_cell.angle_gamma   90.00
#
_symmetry.space_group_name_H-M   'P 1'
#
loop_
_entity.id
_entity.type
_entity.pdbx_description
1 polymer ?
#
loop_
_entity_poly.entity_id
_entity_poly.type
_entity_poly.pdbx_seq_one_letter_code
_entity_poly.pdbx_strand_id
1 'polypeptide(L)'
;MNCDRCKITIQNNEKLSSFVRIDGVSFSLRRCPSCSKCIGFQVPEGWCSIDQILKRDLQISGLHPAISTEDKVIHYILRQFLHNEDEYLKDDTRAIFDEPDKHDVVVLLWINGSAIGFYTLKSKGTWIEETDEAYNMTTLDTIFIRKCHRRNGYCQEMLRHICASNNDEDIGVSKPISPEMKAALQKFLTDQPHMRSRLWEINGTGGEGHQKLVWYVLAKEEKCRRTMYSGSEK
;
A
#
# COMPACT_ATOMS: atom_id res chain seq x y z
N MET A 1 -2.14 -11.55 25.22
CA MET A 1 -1.48 -10.69 24.21
C MET A 1 -1.62 -9.24 24.64
N ASN A 2 -0.65 -8.38 24.27
CA ASN A 2 -0.64 -6.98 24.71
C ASN A 2 -1.06 -6.07 23.56
N CYS A 3 -1.94 -5.12 23.83
CA CYS A 3 -2.19 -4.02 22.92
C CYS A 3 -1.16 -2.92 23.19
N ASP A 4 -0.26 -2.69 22.24
CA ASP A 4 0.75 -1.64 22.31
C ASP A 4 0.17 -0.22 22.31
N ARG A 5 -1.02 -0.02 21.73
CA ARG A 5 -1.76 1.25 21.75
C ARG A 5 -2.38 1.53 23.12
N CYS A 6 -3.13 0.58 23.67
CA CYS A 6 -3.85 0.77 24.94
C CYS A 6 -3.04 0.38 26.17
N LYS A 7 -1.88 -0.26 26.00
CA LYS A 7 -1.05 -0.83 27.07
C LYS A 7 -1.79 -1.81 27.99
N ILE A 8 -2.82 -2.48 27.47
CA ILE A 8 -3.59 -3.49 28.20
C ILE A 8 -3.17 -4.91 27.80
N THR A 9 -3.25 -5.82 28.78
CA THR A 9 -3.07 -7.26 28.57
C THR A 9 -4.44 -7.90 28.39
N ILE A 10 -4.63 -8.59 27.26
CA ILE A 10 -5.92 -9.18 26.87
C ILE A 10 -5.84 -10.69 27.11
N GLN A 11 -6.72 -11.21 27.96
CA GLN A 11 -6.76 -12.61 28.38
C GLN A 11 -7.43 -13.51 27.34
N ASN A 12 -6.95 -14.75 27.20
CA ASN A 12 -7.31 -15.66 26.10
C ASN A 12 -8.80 -16.03 26.00
N ASN A 13 -9.60 -15.83 27.06
CA ASN A 13 -11.01 -16.20 27.09
C ASN A 13 -11.98 -15.08 26.67
N GLU A 14 -11.49 -13.88 26.32
CA GLU A 14 -12.35 -12.81 25.83
C GLU A 14 -12.78 -13.09 24.38
N LYS A 15 -14.08 -13.35 24.19
CA LYS A 15 -14.73 -13.64 22.89
C LYS A 15 -14.72 -12.40 21.99
N LEU A 16 -13.62 -12.18 21.28
CA LEU A 16 -13.46 -11.04 20.38
C LEU A 16 -12.73 -11.50 19.11
N SER A 17 -13.43 -12.32 18.33
CA SER A 17 -12.97 -12.83 17.04
C SER A 17 -13.85 -12.28 15.92
N SER A 18 -13.29 -11.48 15.03
CA SER A 18 -13.87 -11.36 13.69
C SER A 18 -13.31 -12.49 12.83
N PHE A 19 -14.18 -13.15 12.08
CA PHE A 19 -13.76 -14.17 11.13
C PHE A 19 -13.51 -13.52 9.78
N VAL A 20 -12.40 -13.89 9.16
CA VAL A 20 -12.07 -13.50 7.79
C VAL A 20 -11.81 -14.76 7.00
N ARG A 21 -12.32 -14.79 5.78
CA ARG A 21 -12.13 -15.90 4.85
C ARG A 21 -11.33 -15.42 3.66
N ILE A 22 -10.20 -16.06 3.41
CA ILE A 22 -9.32 -15.79 2.26
C ILE A 22 -9.12 -17.12 1.55
N ASP A 23 -9.54 -17.21 0.29
CA ASP A 23 -9.55 -18.44 -0.51
C ASP A 23 -10.17 -19.65 0.23
N GLY A 24 -11.25 -19.44 0.99
CA GLY A 24 -11.91 -20.49 1.76
C GLY A 24 -11.24 -20.85 3.08
N VAL A 25 -10.03 -20.36 3.36
CA VAL A 25 -9.36 -20.53 4.65
C VAL A 25 -9.90 -19.49 5.63
N SER A 26 -10.40 -19.96 6.78
CA SER A 26 -10.97 -19.10 7.82
C SER A 26 -9.94 -18.80 8.90
N PHE A 27 -9.76 -17.52 9.21
CA PHE A 27 -8.90 -17.05 10.28
C PHE A 27 -9.71 -16.20 11.27
N SER A 28 -9.39 -16.34 12.56
CA SER A 28 -9.97 -15.48 13.58
C SER A 28 -8.95 -14.39 13.94
N LEU A 29 -9.31 -13.13 13.67
CA LEU A 29 -8.51 -12.00 14.14
C LEU A 29 -8.87 -11.70 15.57
N ARG A 30 -7.86 -11.38 16.37
CA ARG A 30 -8.05 -10.80 17.67
C ARG A 30 -7.86 -9.29 17.61
N ARG A 31 -8.87 -8.57 18.06
CA ARG A 31 -8.83 -7.11 18.18
C ARG A 31 -8.80 -6.69 19.64
N CYS A 32 -8.10 -5.59 19.91
CA CYS A 32 -8.12 -4.94 21.21
C CYS A 32 -9.55 -4.48 21.53
N PRO A 33 -10.15 -4.85 22.67
CA PRO A 33 -11.51 -4.41 23.02
C PRO A 33 -11.64 -2.90 23.16
N SER A 34 -10.55 -2.22 23.52
CA SER A 34 -10.56 -0.77 23.79
C SER A 34 -10.39 0.09 22.53
N CYS A 35 -9.64 -0.37 21.53
CA CYS A 35 -9.30 0.45 20.36
C CYS A 35 -9.47 -0.26 19.02
N SER A 36 -9.99 -1.49 19.01
CA SER A 36 -10.21 -2.33 17.82
C SER A 36 -8.97 -2.66 17.00
N LYS A 37 -7.77 -2.25 17.41
CA LYS A 37 -6.50 -2.61 16.76
C LYS A 37 -6.35 -4.13 16.71
N CYS A 38 -6.01 -4.69 15.55
CA CYS A 38 -5.64 -6.11 15.46
C CYS A 38 -4.36 -6.34 16.27
N ILE A 39 -4.32 -7.38 17.09
CA ILE A 39 -3.18 -7.72 17.96
C ILE A 39 -2.62 -9.12 17.71
N GLY A 40 -3.28 -9.92 16.87
CA GLY A 40 -2.87 -11.29 16.57
C GLY A 40 -3.99 -12.10 15.93
N PHE A 41 -3.69 -13.34 15.61
CA PHE A 41 -4.57 -14.26 14.90
C PHE A 41 -4.60 -15.61 15.59
N GLN A 42 -5.75 -16.27 15.52
CA GLN A 42 -5.92 -17.64 15.97
C GLN A 42 -5.54 -18.58 14.82
N VAL A 43 -4.59 -19.46 15.08
CA VAL A 43 -4.21 -20.59 14.24
C VAL A 43 -4.50 -21.89 15.01
N PRO A 44 -4.51 -23.08 14.38
CA PRO A 44 -4.78 -24.33 15.07
C PRO A 44 -3.88 -24.58 16.30
N GLU A 45 -2.61 -24.15 16.23
CA GLU A 45 -1.60 -24.32 17.27
C GLU A 45 -1.69 -23.27 18.40
N GLY A 46 -2.62 -22.32 18.31
CA GLY A 46 -2.85 -21.29 19.32
C GLY A 46 -2.86 -19.87 18.75
N TRP A 47 -2.32 -18.92 19.50
CA TRP A 47 -2.30 -17.50 19.12
C TRP A 47 -0.95 -17.12 18.52
N CYS A 48 -0.98 -16.51 17.34
CA CYS A 48 0.19 -15.91 16.70
C CYS A 48 0.09 -14.38 16.74
N SER A 49 1.21 -13.73 17.08
CA SER A 49 1.37 -12.29 16.92
C SER A 49 1.41 -11.91 15.44
N ILE A 50 1.18 -10.63 15.14
CA ILE A 50 1.25 -10.15 13.76
C ILE A 50 2.64 -10.39 13.17
N ASP A 51 3.70 -10.10 13.93
CA ASP A 51 5.08 -10.30 13.46
C ASP A 51 5.43 -11.76 13.22
N GLN A 52 4.76 -12.72 13.89
CA GLN A 52 4.96 -14.14 13.62
C GLN A 52 4.38 -14.55 12.26
N ILE A 53 3.25 -14.00 11.85
CA ILE A 53 2.61 -14.34 10.57
C ILE A 53 3.29 -13.64 9.40
N LEU A 54 3.81 -12.43 9.62
CA LEU A 54 4.60 -11.72 8.62
C LEU A 54 6.00 -12.34 8.43
N LYS A 55 6.37 -13.38 9.18
CA LYS A 55 7.66 -14.06 9.05
C LYS A 55 7.54 -15.39 8.31
N ARG A 56 8.53 -15.64 7.47
CA ARG A 56 8.80 -16.90 6.77
C ARG A 56 10.29 -17.24 6.88
N ASP A 57 10.76 -18.11 5.99
CA ASP A 57 12.17 -18.45 5.83
C ASP A 57 13.03 -17.20 5.62
N LEU A 58 14.16 -17.12 6.34
CA LEU A 58 15.13 -16.04 6.26
C LEU A 58 15.74 -15.87 4.85
N GLN A 59 15.68 -16.91 4.01
CA GLN A 59 16.16 -16.86 2.63
C GLN A 59 15.26 -16.02 1.71
N ILE A 60 14.03 -15.70 2.11
CA ILE A 60 13.11 -14.91 1.28
C ILE A 60 13.40 -13.42 1.48
N SER A 61 13.83 -12.75 0.40
CA SER A 61 14.02 -11.30 0.36
C SER A 61 13.71 -10.76 -1.04
N GLY A 62 13.39 -9.46 -1.12
CA GLY A 62 13.03 -8.78 -2.36
C GLY A 62 11.52 -8.72 -2.61
N LEU A 63 11.15 -8.39 -3.85
CA LEU A 63 9.77 -8.22 -4.28
C LEU A 63 9.25 -9.53 -4.90
N HIS A 64 8.14 -10.04 -4.37
CA HIS A 64 7.55 -11.32 -4.78
C HIS A 64 6.04 -11.20 -5.03
N PRO A 65 5.51 -11.73 -6.14
CA PRO A 65 4.07 -11.78 -6.37
C PRO A 65 3.34 -12.54 -5.26
N ALA A 66 2.19 -12.02 -4.83
CA ALA A 66 1.33 -12.65 -3.82
C ALA A 66 0.36 -13.63 -4.49
N ILE A 67 0.78 -14.89 -4.65
CA ILE A 67 0.01 -15.89 -5.42
C ILE A 67 -0.69 -16.87 -4.48
N SER A 68 0.00 -17.35 -3.46
CA SER A 68 -0.53 -18.37 -2.56
C SER A 68 -1.58 -17.79 -1.61
N THR A 69 -2.43 -18.67 -1.06
CA THR A 69 -3.39 -18.28 -0.02
C THR A 69 -2.69 -17.64 1.18
N GLU A 70 -1.51 -18.15 1.56
CA GLU A 70 -0.70 -17.54 2.61
C GLU A 70 -0.22 -16.11 2.25
N ASP A 71 0.18 -15.86 1.01
CA ASP A 71 0.57 -14.51 0.58
C ASP A 71 -0.60 -13.54 0.66
N LYS A 72 -1.80 -13.99 0.27
CA LYS A 72 -3.03 -13.20 0.39
C LYS A 72 -3.39 -12.91 1.84
N VAL A 73 -3.15 -13.86 2.75
CA VAL A 73 -3.27 -13.64 4.19
C VAL A 73 -2.28 -12.58 4.65
N ILE A 74 -1.00 -12.69 4.30
CA ILE A 74 0.02 -11.69 4.64
C ILE A 74 -0.34 -10.31 4.09
N HIS A 75 -0.78 -10.23 2.84
CA HIS A 75 -1.26 -9.00 2.22
C HIS A 75 -2.44 -8.41 2.99
N TYR A 76 -3.46 -9.22 3.31
CA TYR A 76 -4.60 -8.80 4.11
C TYR A 76 -4.17 -8.23 5.47
N ILE A 77 -3.22 -8.88 6.14
CA ILE A 77 -2.66 -8.42 7.42
C ILE A 77 -1.95 -7.08 7.25
N LEU A 78 -1.11 -6.94 6.22
CA LEU A 78 -0.44 -5.67 5.90
C LEU A 78 -1.46 -4.57 5.59
N ARG A 79 -2.56 -4.88 4.90
CA ARG A 79 -3.67 -3.94 4.66
C ARG A 79 -4.38 -3.53 5.96
N GLN A 80 -4.49 -4.40 6.96
CA GLN A 80 -5.03 -3.98 8.27
C GLN A 80 -4.18 -2.89 8.94
N PHE A 81 -2.88 -2.81 8.65
CA PHE A 81 -2.03 -1.71 9.10
C PHE A 81 -2.33 -0.40 8.37
N LEU A 82 -2.79 -0.44 7.12
CA LEU A 82 -3.22 0.77 6.38
C LEU A 82 -4.34 1.51 7.12
N HIS A 83 -5.26 0.75 7.71
CA HIS A 83 -6.39 1.31 8.45
C HIS A 83 -6.06 1.62 9.93
N ASN A 84 -4.82 1.41 10.36
CA ASN A 84 -4.39 1.63 11.74
C ASN A 84 -3.77 3.02 11.91
N GLU A 85 -4.36 3.87 12.75
CA GLU A 85 -3.90 5.25 12.96
C GLU A 85 -2.47 5.36 13.53
N ASP A 86 -1.84 4.27 13.98
CA ASP A 86 -0.44 4.30 14.45
C ASP A 86 0.58 4.34 13.29
N GLU A 87 0.15 3.91 12.09
CA GLU A 87 0.96 3.84 10.86
C GLU A 87 0.94 5.15 10.05
N TYR A 88 0.02 6.07 10.38
CA TYR A 88 -0.18 7.38 9.74
C TYR A 88 -0.19 8.51 10.78
N LEU A 89 0.00 9.76 10.36
CA LEU A 89 -0.11 10.91 11.26
C LEU A 89 -1.59 11.25 11.52
N LYS A 90 -1.92 11.81 12.69
CA LYS A 90 -3.30 12.10 13.14
C LYS A 90 -4.09 13.07 12.24
N ASP A 91 -3.43 13.72 11.30
CA ASP A 91 -3.99 14.80 10.46
C ASP A 91 -4.16 14.39 8.99
N ASP A 92 -4.06 13.10 8.69
CA ASP A 92 -3.99 12.64 7.31
C ASP A 92 -5.38 12.36 6.72
N THR A 93 -5.66 13.00 5.59
CA THR A 93 -6.72 12.62 4.65
C THR A 93 -6.45 11.20 4.15
N ARG A 94 -6.95 10.20 4.88
CA ARG A 94 -6.73 8.78 4.58
C ARG A 94 -7.22 8.51 3.15
N ALA A 95 -6.32 8.08 2.26
CA ALA A 95 -6.75 7.30 1.11
C ALA A 95 -7.30 5.99 1.68
N ILE A 96 -8.62 5.79 1.58
CA ILE A 96 -9.22 4.49 1.92
C ILE A 96 -8.82 3.58 0.77
N PHE A 97 -7.90 2.66 1.04
CA PHE A 97 -7.49 1.68 0.04
C PHE A 97 -8.52 0.56 -0.01
N ASP A 98 -9.06 0.29 -1.20
CA ASP A 98 -10.01 -0.78 -1.43
C ASP A 98 -9.34 -2.17 -1.40
N GLU A 99 -10.16 -3.21 -1.40
CA GLU A 99 -9.64 -4.57 -1.53
C GLU A 99 -9.21 -4.78 -2.98
N PRO A 100 -8.07 -5.43 -3.24
CA PRO A 100 -7.68 -5.69 -4.62
C PRO A 100 -8.73 -6.57 -5.31
N ASP A 101 -9.04 -6.25 -6.55
CA ASP A 101 -9.92 -7.05 -7.38
C ASP A 101 -9.23 -8.37 -7.75
N LYS A 102 -10.02 -9.33 -8.24
CA LYS A 102 -9.52 -10.64 -8.67
C LYS A 102 -8.35 -10.58 -9.67
N HIS A 103 -8.31 -9.53 -10.48
CA HIS A 103 -7.32 -9.34 -11.55
C HIS A 103 -6.17 -8.41 -11.16
N ASP A 104 -6.16 -7.92 -9.92
CA ASP A 104 -5.11 -7.05 -9.44
C ASP A 104 -3.82 -7.82 -9.20
N VAL A 105 -2.72 -7.19 -9.58
CA VAL A 105 -1.39 -7.70 -9.27
C VAL A 105 -1.01 -7.21 -7.89
N VAL A 106 -0.82 -8.14 -6.96
CA VAL A 106 -0.32 -7.84 -5.61
C VAL A 106 1.11 -8.34 -5.49
N VAL A 107 2.03 -7.50 -5.01
CA VAL A 107 3.44 -7.85 -4.81
C VAL A 107 3.86 -7.49 -3.40
N LEU A 108 4.40 -8.46 -2.67
CA LEU A 108 4.91 -8.32 -1.32
C LEU A 108 6.40 -7.96 -1.34
N LEU A 109 6.81 -7.07 -0.43
CA LEU A 109 8.22 -6.79 -0.15
C LEU A 109 8.66 -7.57 1.09
N TRP A 110 9.64 -8.44 0.89
CA TRP A 110 10.28 -9.26 1.90
C TRP A 110 11.67 -8.73 2.22
N ILE A 111 12.01 -8.63 3.50
CA ILE A 111 13.38 -8.33 3.96
C ILE A 111 13.73 -9.33 5.04
N ASN A 112 14.75 -10.15 4.79
CA ASN A 112 15.26 -11.18 5.71
C ASN A 112 14.13 -12.07 6.28
N GLY A 113 13.31 -12.62 5.39
CA GLY A 113 12.17 -13.47 5.75
C GLY A 113 10.98 -12.75 6.38
N SER A 114 10.99 -11.41 6.49
CA SER A 114 9.86 -10.65 7.02
C SER A 114 9.16 -9.86 5.92
N ALA A 115 7.84 -10.01 5.78
CA ALA A 115 7.03 -9.17 4.92
C ALA A 115 6.85 -7.79 5.57
N ILE A 116 7.33 -6.75 4.90
CA ILE A 116 7.39 -5.38 5.45
C ILE A 116 6.52 -4.37 4.69
N GLY A 117 5.98 -4.76 3.55
CA GLY A 117 5.20 -3.88 2.69
C GLY A 117 4.68 -4.60 1.45
N PHE A 118 3.94 -3.88 0.63
CA PHE A 118 3.40 -4.38 -0.63
C PHE A 118 3.09 -3.22 -1.59
N TYR A 119 2.82 -3.56 -2.85
CA TYR A 119 2.09 -2.69 -3.76
C TYR A 119 1.01 -3.47 -4.52
N THR A 120 0.02 -2.76 -5.04
CA THR A 120 -1.04 -3.29 -5.90
C THR A 120 -1.04 -2.55 -7.24
N LEU A 121 -1.22 -3.29 -8.34
CA LEU A 121 -1.42 -2.73 -9.67
C LEU A 121 -2.76 -3.18 -10.23
N LYS A 122 -3.47 -2.25 -10.84
CA LYS A 122 -4.57 -2.53 -11.76
C LYS A 122 -3.97 -2.73 -13.16
N SER A 123 -4.16 -3.91 -13.73
CA SER A 123 -3.58 -4.22 -15.05
C SER A 123 -4.32 -3.48 -16.17
N LYS A 124 -3.57 -3.03 -17.17
CA LYS A 124 -4.16 -2.50 -18.41
C LYS A 124 -5.10 -3.52 -19.05
N GLY A 125 -6.26 -3.07 -19.51
CA GLY A 125 -7.30 -3.90 -20.13
C GLY A 125 -8.21 -4.62 -19.13
N THR A 126 -7.94 -4.55 -17.81
CA THR A 126 -8.85 -5.09 -16.80
C THR A 126 -10.15 -4.29 -16.80
N TRP A 127 -11.27 -5.02 -16.91
CA TRP A 127 -12.63 -4.47 -16.89
C TRP A 127 -13.06 -4.16 -15.46
N ILE A 128 -13.70 -3.01 -15.28
CA ILE A 128 -14.36 -2.56 -14.05
C ILE A 128 -15.87 -2.63 -14.29
N GLU A 129 -16.55 -3.51 -13.58
CA GLU A 129 -18.00 -3.73 -13.76
C GLU A 129 -18.83 -2.51 -13.33
N GLU A 130 -18.38 -1.79 -12.31
CA GLU A 130 -19.09 -0.64 -11.74
C GLU A 130 -19.13 0.57 -12.68
N THR A 131 -18.10 0.73 -13.51
CA THR A 131 -17.99 1.87 -14.43
C THR A 131 -18.20 1.47 -15.90
N ASP A 132 -18.32 0.18 -16.21
CA ASP A 132 -18.42 -0.35 -17.58
C ASP A 132 -17.25 0.10 -18.46
N GLU A 133 -16.03 0.10 -17.90
CA GLU A 133 -14.81 0.57 -18.56
C GLU A 133 -13.62 -0.36 -18.30
N ALA A 134 -12.61 -0.32 -19.18
CA ALA A 134 -11.33 -1.00 -18.98
C ALA A 134 -10.22 0.00 -18.61
N TYR A 135 -9.29 -0.41 -17.75
CA TYR A 135 -8.07 0.36 -17.48
C TYR A 135 -7.27 0.59 -18.76
N ASN A 136 -7.02 1.85 -19.11
CA ASN A 136 -6.26 2.24 -20.31
C ASN A 136 -4.75 2.11 -20.13
N MET A 137 -4.29 2.00 -18.88
CA MET A 137 -2.89 1.82 -18.51
C MET A 137 -2.74 1.01 -17.23
N THR A 138 -1.58 0.35 -17.06
CA THR A 138 -1.26 -0.29 -15.78
C THR A 138 -1.14 0.80 -14.73
N THR A 139 -1.89 0.66 -13.64
CA THR A 139 -2.04 1.71 -12.65
C THR A 139 -1.57 1.22 -11.30
N LEU A 140 -0.61 1.94 -10.70
CA LEU A 140 -0.28 1.82 -9.30
C LEU A 140 -1.44 2.34 -8.47
N ASP A 141 -2.08 1.41 -7.76
CA ASP A 141 -3.24 1.70 -6.92
C ASP A 141 -2.83 1.95 -5.47
N THR A 142 -2.11 0.99 -4.88
CA THR A 142 -1.65 1.07 -3.49
C THR A 142 -0.15 0.79 -3.40
N ILE A 143 0.55 1.56 -2.56
CA ILE A 143 1.90 1.22 -2.10
C ILE A 143 1.99 1.42 -0.59
N PHE A 144 2.47 0.41 0.11
CA PHE A 144 2.53 0.41 1.55
C PHE A 144 3.86 -0.15 2.05
N ILE A 145 4.44 0.54 3.03
CA ILE A 145 5.58 0.07 3.80
C ILE A 145 5.28 0.34 5.27
N ARG A 146 5.42 -0.69 6.11
CA ARG A 146 5.29 -0.58 7.56
C ARG A 146 6.20 0.53 8.10
N LYS A 147 5.69 1.36 9.00
CA LYS A 147 6.35 2.54 9.53
C LYS A 147 7.74 2.27 10.09
N CYS A 148 7.94 1.15 10.78
CA CYS A 148 9.24 0.72 11.32
C CYS A 148 10.30 0.43 10.25
N HIS A 149 9.92 0.26 8.98
CA HIS A 149 10.81 0.01 7.85
C HIS A 149 10.92 1.19 6.86
N ARG A 150 10.18 2.29 7.07
CA ARG A 150 10.24 3.49 6.20
C ARG A 150 11.59 4.19 6.30
N ARG A 151 11.89 5.04 5.31
CA ARG A 151 13.15 5.80 5.13
C ARG A 151 14.41 4.96 4.84
N ASN A 152 14.23 3.71 4.40
CA ASN A 152 15.30 2.82 3.95
C ASN A 152 15.38 2.65 2.42
N GLY A 153 14.68 3.50 1.65
CA GLY A 153 14.73 3.47 0.17
C GLY A 153 13.76 2.47 -0.50
N TYR A 154 13.06 1.62 0.25
CA TYR A 154 12.17 0.59 -0.30
C TYR A 154 11.07 1.10 -1.25
N CYS A 155 10.52 2.30 -1.03
CA CYS A 155 9.53 2.86 -1.96
C CYS A 155 10.15 3.15 -3.34
N GLN A 156 11.41 3.61 -3.37
CA GLN A 156 12.13 3.84 -4.62
C GLN A 156 12.45 2.52 -5.33
N GLU A 157 12.73 1.46 -4.57
CA GLU A 157 12.92 0.12 -5.10
C GLU A 157 11.64 -0.44 -5.73
N MET A 158 10.51 -0.34 -5.02
CA MET A 158 9.20 -0.71 -5.55
C MET A 158 8.84 0.07 -6.82
N LEU A 159 9.07 1.40 -6.86
CA LEU A 159 8.83 2.21 -8.05
C LEU A 159 9.68 1.77 -9.24
N ARG A 160 10.98 1.48 -9.03
CA ARG A 160 11.85 0.92 -10.08
C ARG A 160 11.33 -0.42 -10.59
N HIS A 161 10.95 -1.30 -9.68
CA HIS A 161 10.41 -2.61 -10.02
C HIS A 161 9.14 -2.49 -10.87
N ILE A 162 8.16 -1.67 -10.45
CA ILE A 162 6.94 -1.41 -11.21
C ILE A 162 7.28 -0.90 -12.62
N CYS A 163 8.21 0.05 -12.75
CA CYS A 163 8.58 0.60 -14.06
C CYS A 163 9.27 -0.43 -14.96
N ALA A 164 10.15 -1.26 -14.40
CA ALA A 164 10.86 -2.30 -15.14
C ALA A 164 9.94 -3.46 -15.57
N SER A 165 8.94 -3.81 -14.75
CA SER A 165 8.02 -4.92 -15.03
C SER A 165 6.96 -4.60 -16.09
N ASN A 166 6.82 -3.35 -16.52
CA ASN A 166 5.78 -2.91 -17.45
C ASN A 166 6.30 -2.61 -18.87
N ASN A 167 7.36 -3.28 -19.34
CA ASN A 167 7.84 -3.28 -20.74
C ASN A 167 7.93 -1.89 -21.40
N ASP A 168 8.42 -0.91 -20.65
CA ASP A 168 8.51 0.48 -21.10
C ASP A 168 7.18 1.20 -21.43
N GLU A 169 6.03 0.63 -21.07
CA GLU A 169 4.72 1.29 -21.17
C GLU A 169 4.55 2.43 -20.16
N ASP A 170 3.56 3.28 -20.43
CA ASP A 170 3.10 4.31 -19.49
C ASP A 170 2.45 3.69 -18.26
N ILE A 171 2.68 4.30 -17.11
CA ILE A 171 2.18 3.81 -15.81
C ILE A 171 1.35 4.90 -15.14
N GLY A 172 0.15 4.51 -14.74
CA GLY A 172 -0.76 5.32 -13.95
C GLY A 172 -0.41 5.29 -12.47
N VAL A 173 -0.73 6.35 -11.76
CA VAL A 173 -0.80 6.43 -10.30
C VAL A 173 -2.20 6.93 -9.97
N SER A 174 -2.99 6.12 -9.29
CA SER A 174 -4.38 6.45 -8.98
C SER A 174 -4.47 7.61 -8.00
N LYS A 175 -5.56 8.38 -8.11
CA LYS A 175 -5.90 9.41 -7.13
C LYS A 175 -6.74 8.88 -5.97
N PRO A 176 -6.66 9.51 -4.78
CA PRO A 176 -5.77 10.64 -4.45
C PRO A 176 -4.32 10.18 -4.14
N ILE A 177 -3.33 10.95 -4.58
CA ILE A 177 -1.92 10.70 -4.26
C ILE A 177 -1.57 11.37 -2.92
N SER A 178 -1.16 10.57 -1.93
CA SER A 178 -0.79 11.08 -0.60
C SER A 178 0.44 12.00 -0.64
N PRO A 179 0.62 12.92 0.33
CA PRO A 179 1.80 13.78 0.42
C PRO A 179 3.12 13.01 0.44
N GLU A 180 3.19 11.89 1.16
CA GLU A 180 4.37 11.02 1.22
C GLU A 180 4.66 10.41 -0.15
N MET A 181 3.63 9.97 -0.86
CA MET A 181 3.79 9.39 -2.18
C MET A 181 4.21 10.46 -3.20
N LYS A 182 3.68 11.68 -3.12
CA LYS A 182 4.16 12.82 -3.93
C LYS A 182 5.64 13.09 -3.69
N ALA A 183 6.11 13.08 -2.44
CA ALA A 183 7.53 13.24 -2.12
C ALA A 183 8.38 12.09 -2.69
N ALA A 184 7.90 10.85 -2.61
CA ALA A 184 8.57 9.69 -3.17
C ALA A 184 8.66 9.76 -4.71
N LEU A 185 7.56 10.14 -5.38
CA LEU A 185 7.50 10.33 -6.83
C LEU A 185 8.41 11.48 -7.28
N GLN A 186 8.43 12.59 -6.55
CA GLN A 186 9.33 13.71 -6.84
C GLN A 186 10.79 13.27 -6.79
N LYS A 187 11.19 12.52 -5.76
CA LYS A 187 12.54 11.97 -5.67
C LYS A 187 12.82 11.01 -6.83
N PHE A 188 11.93 10.06 -7.08
CA PHE A 188 12.07 9.06 -8.13
C PHE A 188 12.27 9.69 -9.51
N LEU A 189 11.42 10.66 -9.87
CA LEU A 189 11.48 11.39 -11.14
C LEU A 189 12.66 12.36 -11.24
N THR A 190 13.23 12.77 -10.11
CA THR A 190 14.49 13.52 -10.08
C THR A 190 15.65 12.59 -10.43
N ASP A 191 15.69 11.41 -9.80
CA ASP A 191 16.72 10.40 -9.98
C ASP A 191 16.62 9.66 -11.33
N GLN A 192 15.43 9.60 -11.94
CA GLN A 192 15.15 8.91 -13.21
C GLN A 192 14.45 9.84 -14.22
N PRO A 193 15.18 10.76 -14.89
CA PRO A 193 14.57 11.76 -15.77
C PRO A 193 13.76 11.19 -16.94
N HIS A 194 14.13 10.02 -17.46
CA HIS A 194 13.41 9.35 -18.55
C HIS A 194 11.99 8.91 -18.15
N MET A 195 11.71 8.77 -16.85
CA MET A 195 10.37 8.42 -16.35
C MET A 195 9.41 9.61 -16.28
N ARG A 196 9.90 10.86 -16.46
CA ARG A 196 9.07 12.08 -16.35
C ARG A 196 7.98 12.18 -17.41
N SER A 197 8.16 11.51 -18.55
CA SER A 197 7.16 11.42 -19.63
C SER A 197 6.31 10.16 -19.59
N ARG A 198 6.49 9.30 -18.55
CA ARG A 198 5.90 7.96 -18.49
C ARG A 198 5.09 7.66 -17.25
N LEU A 199 5.22 8.48 -16.20
CA LEU A 199 4.39 8.37 -15.01
C LEU A 199 3.25 9.40 -15.06
N TRP A 200 2.03 8.89 -14.99
CA TRP A 200 0.79 9.65 -15.14
C TRP A 200 -0.03 9.56 -13.86
N GLU A 201 -0.43 10.70 -13.32
CA GLU A 201 -1.50 10.76 -12.33
C GLU A 201 -2.83 10.58 -13.09
N ILE A 202 -3.66 9.63 -12.65
CA ILE A 202 -4.93 9.32 -13.33
C ILE A 202 -6.14 9.35 -12.41
N ASN A 203 -7.31 9.64 -12.99
CA ASN A 203 -8.61 9.42 -12.37
C ASN A 203 -9.32 8.28 -13.12
N GLY A 204 -10.12 7.48 -12.40
CA GLY A 204 -10.83 6.35 -12.98
C GLY A 204 -9.88 5.39 -13.69
N THR A 205 -10.21 5.04 -14.93
CA THR A 205 -9.47 4.10 -15.78
C THR A 205 -8.28 4.70 -16.54
N GLY A 206 -8.02 6.01 -16.38
CA GLY A 206 -6.92 6.69 -17.09
C GLY A 206 -7.19 6.92 -18.57
N GLY A 207 -8.47 7.05 -18.97
CA GLY A 207 -8.84 7.45 -20.32
C GLY A 207 -8.38 8.86 -20.71
N GLU A 208 -8.56 9.21 -21.99
CA GLU A 208 -8.19 10.53 -22.51
C GLU A 208 -8.85 11.66 -21.70
N GLY A 209 -8.07 12.70 -21.37
CA GLY A 209 -8.53 13.81 -20.52
C GLY A 209 -8.53 13.51 -19.00
N HIS A 210 -8.40 12.25 -18.59
CA HIS A 210 -8.37 11.85 -17.17
C HIS A 210 -6.96 11.61 -16.61
N GLN A 211 -5.92 11.92 -17.39
CA GLN A 211 -4.51 11.70 -17.05
C GLN A 211 -3.68 12.99 -17.13
N LYS A 212 -2.69 13.13 -16.24
CA LYS A 212 -1.70 14.21 -16.25
C LYS A 212 -0.33 13.67 -15.87
N LEU A 213 0.74 14.12 -16.54
CA LEU A 213 2.09 13.74 -16.14
C LEU A 213 2.35 14.10 -14.67
N VAL A 214 2.76 13.10 -13.87
CA VAL A 214 3.08 13.29 -12.45
C VAL A 214 4.11 14.39 -12.28
N TRP A 215 5.15 14.41 -13.12
CA TRP A 215 6.19 15.44 -13.10
C TRP A 215 5.61 16.85 -13.23
N TYR A 216 4.66 17.04 -14.15
CA TYR A 216 4.02 18.33 -14.37
C TYR A 216 3.16 18.75 -13.18
N VAL A 217 2.39 17.82 -12.60
CA VAL A 217 1.58 18.07 -11.41
C VAL A 217 2.45 18.52 -10.24
N LEU A 218 3.52 17.78 -9.94
CA LEU A 218 4.43 18.09 -8.84
C LEU A 218 5.15 19.44 -9.04
N ALA A 219 5.64 19.73 -10.25
CA ALA A 219 6.29 20.99 -10.56
C ALA A 219 5.35 22.20 -10.42
N LYS A 220 4.07 22.04 -10.77
CA LYS A 220 3.05 23.08 -10.60
C LYS A 220 2.77 23.34 -9.11
N GLU A 221 2.61 22.29 -8.31
CA GLU A 221 2.39 22.41 -6.86
C GLU A 221 3.55 23.09 -6.15
N GLU A 222 4.79 22.75 -6.52
CA GLU A 222 6.00 23.37 -5.98
C GLU A 222 6.06 24.87 -6.29
N LYS A 223 5.71 25.27 -7.52
CA LYS A 223 5.62 26.70 -7.90
C LYS A 223 4.56 27.43 -7.09
N CYS A 224 3.35 26.87 -6.97
CA CYS A 224 2.27 27.48 -6.17
C CYS A 224 2.70 27.68 -4.71
N ARG A 225 3.39 26.68 -4.13
CA ARG A 225 3.89 26.74 -2.75
C ARG A 225 4.90 27.89 -2.57
N ARG A 226 5.85 28.04 -3.50
CA ARG A 226 6.85 29.13 -3.46
C ARG A 226 6.20 30.51 -3.56
N THR A 227 5.23 30.69 -4.44
CA THR A 227 4.51 31.97 -4.60
C THR A 227 3.75 32.35 -3.33
N MET A 228 3.11 31.40 -2.66
CA MET A 228 2.41 31.64 -1.39
C MET A 228 3.35 32.13 -0.28
N TYR A 229 4.52 31.49 -0.11
CA TYR A 229 5.49 31.90 0.91
C TYR A 229 6.21 33.22 0.59
N SER A 230 6.37 33.56 -0.69
CA SER A 230 6.93 34.86 -1.10
C SER A 230 5.95 36.04 -0.98
N GLY A 231 4.66 35.76 -0.74
CA GLY A 231 3.60 36.77 -0.57
C GLY A 231 3.30 37.15 0.88
N SER A 232 3.86 36.44 1.85
CA SER A 232 3.66 36.66 3.29
C SER A 232 4.73 37.53 3.97
N GLU A 233 5.68 38.08 3.20
CA GLU A 233 6.76 38.98 3.68
C GLU A 233 6.58 40.44 3.20
N LYS A 234 5.35 40.94 3.08
CA LYS A 234 5.08 42.36 2.79
C LYS A 234 4.12 42.99 3.78
#